data_AF-A0A532C175-F1
#
_entry.id   AF-A0A532C175-F1
#
_cell.length_a   1.000
_cell.length_b   1.000
_cell.length_c   1.000
_cell.angle_alpha   90.00
_cell.angle_beta   90.00
_cell.angle_gamma   90.00
#
_symmetry.space_group_name_H-M   'P 1'
#
loop_
_entity.id
_entity.type
_entity.pdbx_description
1 polymer ?
#
loop_
_entity_poly.entity_id
_entity_poly.type
_entity_poly.pdbx_seq_one_letter_code
_entity_poly.pdbx_strand_id
1 'polypeptide(L)'
;MGYVEDLNDARTAIVGGAGSVGSACAKMLSRLVANLLIIDIKKDALQDLITQLADQPAVVTGASSLDQVRNADIVIAATNNPHILLTAGHLKPGAIVIDAAQPKNVSEDIPRQRPDVVVIESAVVQTPDIDVHFDLDLAPGEALGCLSETMILTAIGWEGHYSLGKADPSHAAHIIAAGRTLGFRLARFRNSAGYVTDEHLLRIAQGRTV
;
A
#
# COMPACT_ATOMS: atom_id res chain seq x y z
N MET A 1 -7.47 -3.77 19.72
CA MET A 1 -6.57 -2.81 20.40
C MET A 1 -5.80 -2.13 19.26
N GLY A 2 -6.28 -1.04 18.67
CA GLY A 2 -6.57 0.25 19.30
C GLY A 2 -5.61 1.36 18.83
N TYR A 3 -4.90 1.18 17.70
CA TYR A 3 -3.97 2.17 17.12
C TYR A 3 -4.45 2.67 15.75
N VAL A 4 -5.72 3.03 15.64
CA VAL A 4 -6.13 3.94 14.56
C VAL A 4 -6.13 5.30 15.22
N GLU A 5 -4.96 5.97 15.21
CA GLU A 5 -4.93 7.42 15.33
C GLU A 5 -5.91 8.00 14.32
N ASP A 6 -6.52 9.12 14.68
CA ASP A 6 -7.44 9.83 13.80
C ASP A 6 -6.69 10.21 12.50
N LEU A 7 -6.83 9.38 11.45
CA LEU A 7 -6.21 9.58 10.14
C LEU A 7 -6.70 10.86 9.47
N ASN A 8 -7.69 11.53 10.07
CA ASN A 8 -8.27 12.76 9.56
C ASN A 8 -7.19 13.79 9.22
N ASP A 9 -6.21 14.06 10.08
CA ASP A 9 -5.18 15.09 9.76
C ASP A 9 -3.93 14.58 9.02
N ALA A 10 -3.80 13.26 8.81
CA ALA A 10 -2.63 12.68 8.16
C ALA A 10 -2.59 13.00 6.66
N ARG A 11 -1.44 13.47 6.16
CA ARG A 11 -1.21 13.66 4.72
C ARG A 11 -0.76 12.36 4.09
N THR A 12 -1.58 11.82 3.19
CA THR A 12 -1.24 10.59 2.47
C THR A 12 -0.79 10.90 1.05
N ALA A 13 0.35 10.34 0.62
CA ALA A 13 0.83 10.42 -0.75
C ALA A 13 0.81 9.04 -1.42
N ILE A 14 0.40 8.98 -2.68
CA ILE A 14 0.44 7.77 -3.50
C ILE A 14 1.34 8.02 -4.72
N VAL A 15 2.48 7.32 -4.78
CA VAL A 15 3.40 7.33 -5.92
C VAL A 15 2.95 6.28 -6.94
N GLY A 16 2.84 6.66 -8.21
CA GLY A 16 2.14 5.84 -9.22
C GLY A 16 0.62 5.87 -9.02
N GLY A 17 0.10 6.96 -8.43
CA GLY A 17 -1.28 7.04 -7.98
C GLY A 17 -2.31 7.07 -9.12
N ALA A 18 -1.92 7.42 -10.35
CA ALA A 18 -2.77 7.29 -11.52
C ALA A 18 -2.59 5.94 -12.23
N GLY A 19 -1.87 4.98 -11.62
CA GLY A 19 -1.76 3.59 -12.04
C GLY A 19 -3.04 2.77 -11.79
N SER A 20 -3.01 1.45 -12.00
CA SER A 20 -4.16 0.58 -11.72
C SER A 20 -4.42 0.51 -10.21
N VAL A 21 -3.50 -0.10 -9.46
CA VAL A 21 -3.54 -0.23 -7.99
C VAL A 21 -3.60 1.15 -7.32
N GLY A 22 -2.71 2.07 -7.71
CA GLY A 22 -2.67 3.42 -7.14
C GLY A 22 -4.02 4.16 -7.22
N SER A 23 -4.74 4.04 -8.35
CA SER A 23 -6.04 4.70 -8.49
C SER A 23 -7.14 4.06 -7.66
N ALA A 24 -7.09 2.74 -7.45
CA ALA A 24 -7.99 2.05 -6.53
C ALA A 24 -7.72 2.48 -5.08
N CYS A 25 -6.45 2.56 -4.68
CA CYS A 25 -6.05 3.10 -3.39
C CYS A 25 -6.54 4.55 -3.20
N ALA A 26 -6.39 5.41 -4.21
CA ALA A 26 -6.87 6.79 -4.14
C ALA A 26 -8.39 6.88 -3.94
N LYS A 27 -9.17 6.07 -4.66
CA LYS A 27 -10.63 5.98 -4.50
C LYS A 27 -11.07 5.49 -3.12
N MET A 28 -10.32 4.57 -2.52
CA MET A 28 -10.61 4.08 -1.17
C MET A 28 -10.21 5.11 -0.10
N LEU A 29 -9.01 5.66 -0.21
CA LEU A 29 -8.43 6.56 0.80
C LEU A 29 -9.06 7.95 0.79
N SER A 30 -9.54 8.44 -0.36
CA SER A 30 -10.23 9.73 -0.45
C SER A 30 -11.50 9.84 0.42
N ARG A 31 -11.99 8.71 0.95
CA ARG A 31 -13.11 8.63 1.90
C ARG A 31 -12.67 8.54 3.37
N LEU A 32 -11.37 8.35 3.63
CA LEU A 32 -10.82 7.97 4.93
C LEU A 32 -9.76 8.94 5.48
N VAL A 33 -9.18 9.80 4.63
CA VAL A 33 -8.15 10.77 4.99
C VAL A 33 -8.60 12.17 4.62
N ALA A 34 -8.16 13.23 5.32
CA ALA A 34 -8.52 14.58 4.88
C ALA A 34 -7.62 15.10 3.74
N ASN A 35 -6.38 14.60 3.61
CA ASN A 35 -5.42 15.11 2.63
C ASN A 35 -4.81 13.96 1.81
N LEU A 36 -5.07 13.96 0.50
CA LEU A 36 -4.56 12.97 -0.43
C LEU A 36 -3.77 13.62 -1.56
N LEU A 37 -2.49 13.30 -1.66
CA LEU A 37 -1.60 13.70 -2.74
C LEU A 37 -1.38 12.53 -3.70
N ILE A 38 -1.71 12.71 -4.97
CA ILE A 38 -1.51 11.71 -6.03
C ILE A 38 -0.31 12.14 -6.86
N ILE A 39 0.73 11.30 -6.88
CA ILE A 39 1.96 11.55 -7.61
C ILE A 39 2.04 10.59 -8.80
N ASP A 40 2.05 11.14 -10.02
CA ASP A 40 2.20 10.35 -11.24
C ASP A 40 2.82 11.18 -12.37
N ILE A 41 3.57 10.50 -13.24
CA ILE A 41 4.15 11.12 -14.45
C ILE A 41 3.11 11.29 -15.56
N LYS A 42 2.02 10.51 -15.52
CA LYS A 42 0.93 10.53 -16.51
C LYS A 42 -0.06 11.65 -16.17
N LYS A 43 0.27 12.87 -16.60
CA LYS A 43 -0.50 14.09 -16.27
C LYS A 43 -1.99 14.00 -16.59
N ASP A 44 -2.35 13.47 -17.75
CA ASP A 44 -3.76 13.38 -18.16
C ASP A 44 -4.55 12.43 -17.25
N ALA A 45 -4.03 11.21 -17.04
CA ALA A 45 -4.64 10.23 -16.14
C ALA A 45 -4.70 10.72 -14.68
N LEU A 46 -3.71 11.49 -14.25
CA LEU A 46 -3.69 12.14 -12.94
C LEU A 46 -4.82 13.17 -12.84
N GLN A 47 -4.97 14.04 -13.85
CA GLN A 47 -6.01 15.06 -13.87
C GLN A 47 -7.42 14.47 -13.91
N ASP A 48 -7.60 13.41 -14.71
CA ASP A 48 -8.86 12.66 -14.78
C ASP A 48 -9.24 12.09 -13.41
N LEU A 49 -8.27 11.46 -12.72
CA LEU A 49 -8.49 10.88 -11.40
C LEU A 49 -8.80 11.95 -10.34
N ILE A 50 -8.11 13.09 -10.35
CA ILE A 50 -8.41 14.20 -9.43
C ILE A 50 -9.83 14.70 -9.66
N THR A 51 -10.22 14.87 -10.93
CA THR A 51 -11.57 15.31 -11.29
C THR A 51 -12.63 14.30 -10.82
N GLN A 52 -12.37 13.00 -10.98
CA GLN A 52 -13.24 11.93 -10.48
C GLN A 52 -13.41 11.96 -8.96
N LEU A 53 -12.39 12.42 -8.23
CA LEU A 53 -12.38 12.42 -6.76
C LEU A 53 -12.76 13.78 -6.15
N ALA A 54 -13.16 14.77 -6.94
CA ALA A 54 -13.44 16.12 -6.47
C ALA A 54 -14.55 16.21 -5.41
N ASP A 55 -15.54 15.31 -5.47
CA ASP A 55 -16.67 15.26 -4.53
C ASP A 55 -16.42 14.33 -3.31
N GLN A 56 -15.20 13.82 -3.14
CA GLN A 56 -14.86 12.99 -1.98
C GLN A 56 -14.51 13.86 -0.76
N PRO A 57 -14.61 13.32 0.48
CA PRO A 57 -14.27 14.06 1.69
C PRO A 57 -12.83 14.59 1.74
N ALA A 58 -11.87 13.88 1.15
CA ALA A 58 -10.48 14.29 1.11
C ALA A 58 -10.25 15.49 0.18
N VAL A 59 -9.36 16.39 0.59
CA VAL A 59 -8.70 17.34 -0.32
C VAL A 59 -7.70 16.56 -1.17
N VAL A 60 -8.05 16.35 -2.44
CA VAL A 60 -7.22 15.62 -3.41
C VAL A 60 -6.40 16.58 -4.25
N THR A 61 -5.08 16.39 -4.28
CA THR A 61 -4.13 17.19 -5.07
C THR A 61 -3.25 16.30 -5.93
N GLY A 62 -2.71 16.86 -7.02
CA GLY A 62 -1.83 16.16 -7.95
C GLY A 62 -0.44 16.78 -8.01
N ALA A 63 0.57 15.94 -8.17
CA ALA A 63 1.91 16.38 -8.54
C ALA A 63 2.58 15.40 -9.51
N SER A 64 3.49 15.90 -10.35
CA SER A 64 4.34 15.08 -11.21
C SER A 64 5.75 14.89 -10.67
N SER A 65 6.09 15.54 -9.55
CA SER A 65 7.40 15.44 -8.91
C SER A 65 7.35 14.54 -7.68
N LEU A 66 8.26 13.57 -7.62
CA LEU A 66 8.43 12.67 -6.49
C LEU A 66 8.82 13.41 -5.21
N ASP A 67 9.49 14.56 -5.32
CA ASP A 67 9.95 15.33 -4.16
C ASP A 67 8.83 15.76 -3.20
N GLN A 68 7.58 15.80 -3.68
CA GLN A 68 6.42 16.15 -2.87
C GLN A 68 6.11 15.11 -1.77
N VAL A 69 6.67 13.89 -1.88
CA VAL A 69 6.58 12.85 -0.85
C VAL A 69 7.10 13.33 0.51
N ARG A 70 8.03 14.28 0.55
CA ARG A 70 8.61 14.83 1.81
C ARG A 70 7.59 15.46 2.75
N ASN A 71 6.39 15.75 2.28
CA ASN A 71 5.32 16.36 3.06
C ASN A 71 4.31 15.35 3.63
N ALA A 72 4.46 14.05 3.32
CA ALA A 72 3.47 13.03 3.61
C ALA A 72 3.78 12.23 4.89
N ASP A 73 2.76 12.02 5.70
CA ASP A 73 2.69 11.11 6.85
C ASP A 73 2.72 9.65 6.41
N ILE A 74 1.97 9.35 5.37
CA ILE A 74 1.80 8.01 4.82
C ILE A 74 2.18 8.07 3.35
N VAL A 75 3.05 7.17 2.91
CA VAL A 75 3.50 7.08 1.52
C VAL A 75 3.18 5.69 1.00
N ILE A 76 2.45 5.59 -0.10
CA ILE A 76 2.16 4.33 -0.79
C ILE A 76 2.86 4.34 -2.14
N ALA A 77 3.79 3.43 -2.37
CA ALA A 77 4.43 3.24 -3.67
C ALA A 77 3.72 2.13 -4.44
N ALA A 78 3.02 2.47 -5.51
CA ALA A 78 2.24 1.54 -6.33
C ALA A 78 2.55 1.74 -7.81
N THR A 79 3.82 1.65 -8.19
CA THR A 79 4.29 1.87 -9.56
C THR A 79 4.69 0.57 -10.25
N ASN A 80 4.86 0.63 -11.57
CA ASN A 80 5.46 -0.45 -12.38
C ASN A 80 6.92 -0.16 -12.74
N ASN A 81 7.56 0.82 -12.09
CA ASN A 81 8.95 1.14 -12.31
C ASN A 81 9.83 0.01 -11.76
N PRO A 82 10.83 -0.49 -12.50
CA PRO A 82 11.70 -1.56 -12.02
C PRO A 82 12.79 -1.10 -11.04
N HIS A 83 12.89 0.20 -10.75
CA HIS A 83 13.94 0.79 -9.94
C HIS A 83 13.44 1.31 -8.58
N ILE A 84 14.37 1.42 -7.65
CA ILE A 84 14.15 2.13 -6.39
C ILE A 84 13.87 3.61 -6.68
N LEU A 85 12.75 4.11 -6.17
CA LEU A 85 12.32 5.50 -6.27
C LEU A 85 12.47 6.22 -4.93
N LEU A 86 12.11 5.54 -3.84
CA LEU A 86 12.09 6.10 -2.50
C LEU A 86 13.32 5.67 -1.70
N THR A 87 14.03 6.66 -1.18
CA THR A 87 15.19 6.51 -0.30
C THR A 87 14.97 7.29 0.99
N ALA A 88 15.80 7.05 2.00
CA ALA A 88 15.70 7.68 3.32
C ALA A 88 15.59 9.22 3.28
N GLY A 89 16.27 9.88 2.32
CA GLY A 89 16.26 11.34 2.19
C GLY A 89 14.94 11.94 1.69
N HIS A 90 14.04 11.13 1.12
CA HIS A 90 12.74 11.59 0.64
C HIS A 90 11.68 11.66 1.75
N LEU A 91 11.92 10.98 2.87
CA LEU A 91 10.91 10.66 3.86
C LEU A 91 11.02 11.58 5.07
N LYS A 92 9.89 12.15 5.49
CA LYS A 92 9.85 12.94 6.72
C LYS A 92 9.99 12.03 7.97
N PRO A 93 10.41 12.59 9.11
CA PRO A 93 10.38 11.87 10.38
C PRO A 93 8.98 11.34 10.72
N GLY A 94 8.90 10.14 11.28
CA GLY A 94 7.63 9.51 11.64
C GLY A 94 6.79 9.05 10.43
N ALA A 95 7.38 8.95 9.24
CA ALA A 95 6.65 8.48 8.06
C ALA A 95 6.37 6.97 8.12
N ILE A 96 5.20 6.58 7.61
CA ILE A 96 4.84 5.20 7.32
C ILE A 96 4.91 5.03 5.80
N VAL A 97 5.71 4.09 5.33
CA VAL A 97 5.90 3.80 3.91
C VAL A 97 5.40 2.41 3.60
N ILE A 98 4.52 2.29 2.61
CA ILE A 98 3.93 1.05 2.14
C ILE A 98 4.44 0.82 0.71
N ASP A 99 5.28 -0.19 0.52
CA ASP A 99 5.74 -0.60 -0.82
C ASP A 99 4.79 -1.66 -1.39
N ALA A 100 4.09 -1.30 -2.46
CA ALA A 100 3.18 -2.15 -3.20
C ALA A 100 3.67 -2.46 -4.61
N ALA A 101 4.94 -2.15 -4.90
CA ALA A 101 5.56 -2.44 -6.18
C ALA A 101 6.32 -3.76 -6.16
N GLN A 102 6.27 -4.45 -7.30
CA GLN A 102 7.14 -5.60 -7.59
C GLN A 102 7.71 -5.42 -9.01
N PRO A 103 9.04 -5.24 -9.18
CA PRO A 103 10.08 -5.13 -8.15
C PRO A 103 9.89 -3.95 -7.18
N LYS A 104 10.53 -4.02 -6.00
CA LYS A 104 10.42 -3.00 -4.94
C LYS A 104 10.76 -1.60 -5.45
N ASN A 105 10.06 -0.59 -4.95
CA ASN A 105 10.33 0.82 -5.25
C ASN A 105 10.89 1.58 -4.04
N VAL A 106 10.89 0.97 -2.85
CA VAL A 106 11.41 1.54 -1.61
C VAL A 106 12.72 0.87 -1.26
N SER A 107 13.73 1.68 -0.94
CA SER A 107 15.06 1.19 -0.57
C SER A 107 15.02 0.34 0.70
N GLU A 108 15.59 -0.86 0.62
CA GLU A 108 15.72 -1.80 1.74
C GLU A 108 16.66 -1.33 2.85
N ASP A 109 17.44 -0.27 2.61
CA ASP A 109 18.33 0.34 3.61
C ASP A 109 17.58 1.26 4.59
N ILE A 110 16.36 1.69 4.27
CA ILE A 110 15.61 2.66 5.08
C ILE A 110 15.43 2.20 6.54
N PRO A 111 15.00 0.96 6.84
CA PRO A 111 14.85 0.51 8.22
C PRO A 111 16.12 0.65 9.07
N ARG A 112 17.30 0.53 8.44
CA ARG A 112 18.60 0.69 9.12
C ARG A 112 19.02 2.15 9.25
N GLN A 113 18.76 2.97 8.22
CA GLN A 113 19.17 4.39 8.19
C GLN A 113 18.23 5.30 8.98
N ARG A 114 16.95 4.93 9.05
CA ARG A 114 15.85 5.74 9.59
C ARG A 114 14.98 4.90 10.52
N PRO A 115 15.43 4.64 11.76
CA PRO A 115 14.63 3.91 12.76
C PRO A 115 13.39 4.70 13.22
N ASP A 116 13.28 5.98 12.82
CA ASP A 116 12.13 6.87 12.97
C ASP A 116 11.14 6.80 11.78
N VAL A 117 11.32 5.86 10.86
CA VAL A 117 10.42 5.57 9.73
C VAL A 117 10.11 4.08 9.73
N VAL A 118 8.85 3.73 9.45
CA VAL A 118 8.45 2.33 9.25
C VAL A 118 8.19 2.07 7.78
N VAL A 119 8.89 1.08 7.23
CA VAL A 119 8.62 0.52 5.89
C VAL A 119 7.83 -0.76 6.05
N ILE A 120 6.80 -0.94 5.22
CA ILE A 120 5.93 -2.10 5.16
C ILE A 120 5.90 -2.59 3.71
N GLU A 121 6.32 -3.82 3.49
CA GLU A 121 6.03 -4.57 2.27
C GLU A 121 4.55 -4.95 2.28
N SER A 122 3.81 -4.47 1.28
CA SER A 122 2.37 -4.67 1.21
C SER A 122 2.01 -5.95 0.46
N ALA A 123 0.70 -6.25 0.42
CA ALA A 123 0.14 -7.36 -0.32
C ALA A 123 0.74 -8.73 0.05
N VAL A 124 1.15 -8.92 1.32
CA VAL A 124 1.49 -10.24 1.86
C VAL A 124 0.27 -10.79 2.61
N VAL A 125 -0.10 -12.03 2.29
CA VAL A 125 -1.31 -12.68 2.78
C VAL A 125 -0.92 -13.98 3.45
N GLN A 126 -1.40 -14.18 4.68
CA GLN A 126 -1.35 -15.46 5.35
C GLN A 126 -2.37 -16.40 4.69
N THR A 127 -1.89 -17.54 4.20
CA THR A 127 -2.70 -18.57 3.55
C THR A 127 -3.19 -19.63 4.55
N PRO A 128 -4.34 -20.28 4.29
CA PRO A 128 -4.84 -21.39 5.11
C PRO A 128 -4.27 -22.72 4.62
N ASP A 129 -3.36 -23.33 5.39
CA ASP A 129 -2.83 -24.68 5.15
C ASP A 129 -2.33 -24.93 3.70
N ILE A 130 -1.82 -23.89 3.02
CA ILE A 130 -1.25 -24.00 1.67
C ILE A 130 0.25 -24.25 1.77
N ASP A 131 0.69 -25.38 1.21
CA ASP A 131 2.10 -25.72 1.10
C ASP A 131 2.65 -25.29 -0.27
N VAL A 132 3.70 -24.46 -0.25
CA VAL A 132 4.36 -23.93 -1.45
C VAL A 132 5.78 -24.48 -1.49
N HIS A 133 6.11 -25.25 -2.51
CA HIS A 133 7.40 -25.93 -2.66
C HIS A 133 8.44 -25.13 -3.46
N PHE A 134 8.34 -23.81 -3.48
CA PHE A 134 9.30 -22.90 -4.10
C PHE A 134 9.42 -21.60 -3.31
N ASP A 135 10.54 -20.91 -3.49
CA ASP A 135 10.84 -19.69 -2.74
C ASP A 135 10.06 -18.49 -3.30
N LEU A 136 9.17 -17.93 -2.47
CA LEU A 136 8.41 -16.71 -2.74
C LEU A 136 9.08 -15.46 -2.16
N ASP A 137 10.24 -15.58 -1.52
CA ASP A 137 10.84 -14.56 -0.64
C ASP A 137 9.93 -14.18 0.55
N LEU A 138 9.07 -15.14 0.94
CA LEU A 138 8.05 -15.01 1.99
C LEU A 138 8.17 -16.12 3.04
N ALA A 139 7.61 -15.87 4.23
CA ALA A 139 7.62 -16.89 5.28
C ALA A 139 6.70 -18.07 4.92
N PRO A 140 6.90 -19.27 5.49
CA PRO A 140 5.98 -20.38 5.31
C PRO A 140 4.54 -20.01 5.66
N GLY A 141 3.60 -20.38 4.79
CA GLY A 141 2.19 -20.02 4.94
C GLY A 141 1.87 -18.56 4.55
N GLU A 142 2.79 -17.84 3.91
CA GLU A 142 2.53 -16.53 3.31
C GLU A 142 2.62 -16.59 1.78
N ALA A 143 1.82 -15.77 1.11
CA ALA A 143 1.84 -15.60 -0.33
C ALA A 143 1.61 -14.14 -0.73
N LEU A 144 2.03 -13.79 -1.94
CA LEU A 144 1.73 -12.49 -2.55
C LEU A 144 0.22 -12.35 -2.80
N GLY A 145 -0.28 -11.12 -2.75
CA GLY A 145 -1.69 -10.81 -2.85
C GLY A 145 -2.29 -11.21 -4.19
N CYS A 146 -1.55 -11.06 -5.29
CA CYS A 146 -1.99 -11.50 -6.62
C CYS A 146 -2.09 -13.03 -6.74
N LEU A 147 -1.15 -13.77 -6.13
CA LEU A 147 -1.22 -15.23 -6.06
C LEU A 147 -2.39 -15.66 -5.17
N SER A 148 -2.59 -14.97 -4.05
CA SER A 148 -3.72 -15.22 -3.13
C SER A 148 -5.07 -14.95 -3.78
N GLU A 149 -5.21 -13.87 -4.57
CA GLU A 149 -6.40 -13.59 -5.37
C GLU A 149 -6.70 -14.77 -6.30
N THR A 150 -5.69 -15.31 -6.97
CA THR A 150 -5.84 -16.45 -7.88
C THR A 150 -6.32 -17.71 -7.14
N MET A 151 -5.74 -18.00 -5.98
CA MET A 151 -6.16 -19.12 -5.12
C MET A 151 -7.61 -18.97 -4.64
N ILE A 152 -7.97 -17.77 -4.18
CA ILE A 152 -9.32 -17.47 -3.67
C ILE A 152 -10.35 -17.58 -4.79
N LEU A 153 -10.10 -16.97 -5.95
CA LEU A 153 -11.00 -17.04 -7.11
C LEU A 153 -11.22 -18.48 -7.57
N THR A 154 -10.15 -19.28 -7.60
CA THR A 154 -10.23 -20.70 -7.94
C THR A 154 -11.08 -21.47 -6.93
N ALA A 155 -10.86 -21.24 -5.63
CA ALA A 155 -11.58 -21.92 -4.56
C ALA A 155 -13.09 -21.61 -4.54
N ILE A 156 -13.49 -20.40 -4.92
CA ILE A 156 -14.91 -20.03 -5.03
C ILE A 156 -15.53 -20.39 -6.39
N GLY A 157 -14.77 -21.02 -7.29
CA GLY A 157 -15.24 -21.40 -8.62
C GLY A 157 -15.53 -20.19 -9.53
N TRP A 158 -14.79 -19.09 -9.38
CA TRP A 158 -14.93 -17.94 -10.26
C TRP A 158 -14.42 -18.28 -11.66
N GLU A 159 -15.25 -18.03 -12.67
CA GLU A 159 -14.89 -18.22 -14.08
C GLU A 159 -14.66 -16.87 -14.78
N GLY A 160 -13.69 -16.85 -15.68
CA GLY A 160 -13.38 -15.67 -16.49
C GLY A 160 -12.46 -14.66 -15.81
N HIS A 161 -12.43 -13.45 -16.37
CA HIS A 161 -11.53 -12.39 -15.93
C HIS A 161 -12.09 -11.66 -14.71
N TYR A 162 -11.27 -11.48 -13.68
CA TYR A 162 -11.65 -10.75 -12.47
C TYR A 162 -11.13 -9.31 -12.49
N SER A 163 -9.82 -9.12 -12.27
CA SER A 163 -9.17 -7.80 -12.24
C SER A 163 -8.35 -7.57 -13.51
N LEU A 164 -8.94 -6.95 -14.53
CA LEU A 164 -8.23 -6.53 -15.75
C LEU A 164 -8.26 -5.01 -15.94
N GLY A 165 -7.11 -4.45 -16.33
CA GLY A 165 -6.98 -3.01 -16.54
C GLY A 165 -6.92 -2.23 -15.23
N LYS A 166 -7.80 -1.23 -15.07
CA LYS A 166 -7.88 -0.42 -13.85
C LYS A 166 -8.58 -1.19 -12.74
N ALA A 167 -7.90 -1.32 -11.60
CA ALA A 167 -8.45 -2.00 -10.44
C ALA A 167 -9.72 -1.29 -9.92
N ASP A 168 -10.73 -2.08 -9.60
CA ASP A 168 -11.97 -1.63 -8.97
C ASP A 168 -11.89 -1.86 -7.46
N PRO A 169 -12.03 -0.82 -6.62
CA PRO A 169 -12.16 -0.97 -5.17
C PRO A 169 -13.23 -1.98 -4.72
N SER A 170 -14.30 -2.18 -5.50
CA SER A 170 -15.35 -3.15 -5.19
C SER A 170 -14.83 -4.59 -5.23
N HIS A 171 -13.93 -4.91 -6.17
CA HIS A 171 -13.28 -6.21 -6.27
C HIS A 171 -12.39 -6.48 -5.06
N ALA A 172 -11.67 -5.46 -4.59
CA ALA A 172 -10.86 -5.57 -3.37
C ALA A 172 -11.73 -5.93 -2.14
N ALA A 173 -12.89 -5.28 -1.98
CA ALA A 173 -13.81 -5.61 -0.88
C ALA A 173 -14.35 -7.05 -0.98
N HIS A 174 -14.73 -7.47 -2.19
CA HIS A 174 -15.23 -8.81 -2.44
C HIS A 174 -14.18 -9.89 -2.18
N ILE A 175 -12.97 -9.75 -2.74
CA ILE A 175 -11.90 -10.74 -2.57
C ILE A 175 -11.43 -10.84 -1.12
N ILE A 176 -11.42 -9.73 -0.37
CA ILE A 176 -11.14 -9.75 1.08
C ILE A 176 -12.20 -10.54 1.83
N ALA A 177 -13.48 -10.37 1.51
CA ALA A 177 -14.56 -11.12 2.14
C ALA A 177 -14.47 -12.62 1.82
N ALA A 178 -14.30 -12.98 0.55
CA ALA A 178 -14.14 -14.36 0.11
C ALA A 178 -12.88 -15.03 0.69
N GLY A 179 -11.75 -14.32 0.70
CA GLY A 179 -10.52 -14.82 1.33
C GLY A 179 -10.72 -15.09 2.82
N ARG A 180 -11.45 -14.21 3.52
CA ARG A 180 -11.72 -14.40 4.95
C ARG A 180 -12.53 -15.66 5.24
N THR A 181 -13.54 -15.98 4.44
CA THR A 181 -14.34 -17.20 4.62
C THR A 181 -13.52 -18.46 4.36
N LEU A 182 -12.53 -18.38 3.46
CA LEU A 182 -11.62 -19.47 3.14
C LEU A 182 -10.43 -19.61 4.11
N GLY A 183 -10.22 -18.64 5.01
CA GLY A 183 -9.15 -18.68 6.00
C GLY A 183 -7.93 -17.80 5.66
N PHE A 184 -7.90 -17.13 4.51
CA PHE A 184 -6.87 -16.15 4.19
C PHE A 184 -6.97 -14.93 5.12
N ARG A 185 -5.83 -14.39 5.53
CA ARG A 185 -5.75 -13.20 6.40
C ARG A 185 -4.63 -12.28 5.92
N LEU A 186 -4.72 -11.00 6.27
CA LEU A 186 -3.57 -10.10 6.11
C LEU A 186 -2.41 -10.65 6.96
N ALA A 187 -1.24 -10.83 6.34
CA ALA A 187 -0.05 -11.28 7.06
C ALA A 187 0.43 -10.18 8.03
N ARG A 188 1.34 -10.55 8.93
CA ARG A 188 2.02 -9.55 9.78
C ARG A 188 2.84 -8.63 8.88
N PHE A 189 2.84 -7.34 9.18
CA PHE A 189 3.67 -6.38 8.45
C PHE A 189 5.14 -6.77 8.54
N ARG A 190 5.85 -6.64 7.43
CA ARG A 190 7.28 -6.98 7.30
C ARG A 190 7.99 -6.00 6.38
N ASN A 191 9.32 -6.03 6.41
CA ASN A 191 10.21 -5.38 5.46
C ASN A 191 11.51 -6.19 5.36
N SER A 192 12.53 -5.64 4.69
CA SER A 192 13.85 -6.25 4.52
C SER A 192 14.56 -6.62 5.84
N ALA A 193 14.19 -6.02 6.97
CA ALA A 193 14.74 -6.33 8.29
C ALA A 193 13.90 -7.36 9.08
N GLY A 194 12.81 -7.88 8.50
CA GLY A 194 11.91 -8.86 9.12
C GLY A 194 10.55 -8.27 9.49
N TYR A 195 9.85 -8.91 10.44
CA TYR A 195 8.51 -8.49 10.86
C TYR A 195 8.54 -7.17 11.64
N VAL A 196 7.62 -6.27 11.29
CA VAL A 196 7.34 -5.04 12.02
C VAL A 196 6.62 -5.39 13.32
N THR A 197 7.12 -4.86 14.44
CA THR A 197 6.59 -5.08 15.78
C THR A 197 5.72 -3.89 16.22
N ASP A 198 4.91 -4.10 17.25
CA ASP A 198 4.14 -3.00 17.86
C ASP A 198 5.07 -1.91 18.42
N GLU A 199 6.26 -2.27 18.91
CA GLU A 199 7.26 -1.31 19.37
C GLU A 199 7.72 -0.37 18.23
N HIS A 200 7.93 -0.92 17.02
CA HIS A 200 8.25 -0.10 15.85
C HIS A 200 7.13 0.90 15.58
N LEU A 201 5.86 0.45 15.57
CA LEU A 201 4.72 1.32 15.31
C LEU A 201 4.53 2.40 16.40
N LEU A 202 4.71 2.03 17.67
CA LEU A 202 4.64 2.96 18.80
C LEU A 202 5.70 4.06 18.71
N ARG A 203 6.93 3.72 18.30
CA ARG A 203 8.01 4.70 18.11
C ARG A 203 7.66 5.74 17.04
N ILE A 204 7.01 5.31 15.97
CA ILE A 204 6.53 6.21 14.91
C ILE A 204 5.42 7.13 15.39
N ALA A 205 4.42 6.58 16.10
CA ALA A 205 3.32 7.37 16.64
C ALA A 205 3.82 8.49 17.58
N GLN A 206 4.79 8.18 18.46
CA GLN A 206 5.43 9.17 19.33
C GLN A 206 6.21 10.24 18.55
N GLY A 207 6.86 9.86 17.45
CA GLY A 207 7.61 10.79 16.61
C GLY A 207 6.74 11.76 15.80
N ARG A 208 5.45 11.49 15.66
CA ARG A 208 4.48 12.36 14.95
C ARG A 208 3.86 13.45 15.82
N THR A 209 3.96 13.34 17.13
CA THR A 209 3.32 14.27 18.08
C THR A 209 4.18 15.49 18.43
N VAL A 210 5.36 15.63 17.82
CA VAL A 210 6.38 16.65 18.13
C VAL A 210 6.56 17.62 16.97
#